data_AF-A0A932K975-F1
#
_entry.id   AF-A0A932K975-F1
#
_cell.length_a   1.000
_cell.length_b   1.000
_cell.length_c   1.000
_cell.angle_alpha   90.00
_cell.angle_beta   90.00
_cell.angle_gamma   90.00
#
_symmetry.space_group_name_H-M   'P 1'
#
loop_
_entity.id
_entity.type
_entity.pdbx_description
1 polymer ?
#
loop_
_entity_poly.entity_id
_entity_poly.type
_entity_poly.pdbx_seq_one_letter_code
_entity_poly.pdbx_strand_id
1 'polypeptide(L)'
;GTGWDRVGVTVTISIPNGEALAKETLNARLGILGGLSILGTTGIVVPYSHAAFKVSILKAIRVARVNGCTHLVLTPGGKSEAFAQQAFYLPEGAFIEVGDFVAQAMAYCRRYRPDRVTFGALPGKFSKVAAGQLETHSKEGEVDFRFLAEVGATAGLPPTVLDNIQTAILAREVFARVKEEPGHAHFFRLLALAAQQSLAQAAQGVFPVEAVLFDFDGAVLARADGND
;
A
#
# COMPACT_ATOMS: atom_id res chain seq x y z
N GLY A 1 -58.86 -23.82 -21.18
CA GLY A 1 -58.49 -22.83 -20.15
C GLY A 1 -57.28 -23.34 -19.41
N THR A 2 -56.16 -22.63 -19.48
CA THR A 2 -54.97 -22.91 -18.65
C THR A 2 -55.05 -21.98 -17.44
N GLY A 3 -55.39 -22.55 -16.29
CA GLY A 3 -55.75 -21.86 -15.05
C GLY A 3 -54.57 -21.18 -14.36
N TRP A 4 -54.25 -19.97 -14.81
CA TRP A 4 -53.49 -19.00 -14.04
C TRP A 4 -54.35 -17.76 -13.83
N ASP A 5 -55.47 -17.95 -13.13
CA ASP A 5 -56.16 -16.82 -12.50
C ASP A 5 -55.23 -16.21 -11.46
N ARG A 6 -55.05 -14.90 -11.60
CA ARG A 6 -53.97 -14.09 -11.06
C ARG A 6 -54.01 -14.03 -9.53
N VAL A 7 -52.99 -14.60 -8.89
CA VAL A 7 -52.53 -14.14 -7.56
C VAL A 7 -51.04 -13.79 -7.70
N GLY A 8 -50.76 -12.49 -7.77
CA GLY A 8 -49.40 -11.96 -7.85
C GLY A 8 -49.08 -11.16 -6.59
N VAL A 9 -47.81 -11.12 -6.21
CA VAL A 9 -47.32 -10.31 -5.09
C VAL A 9 -46.30 -9.32 -5.63
N THR A 10 -46.42 -8.06 -5.21
CA THR A 10 -45.39 -7.04 -5.45
C THR A 10 -44.42 -7.06 -4.28
N VAL A 11 -43.12 -7.17 -4.58
CA VAL A 11 -42.06 -7.19 -3.57
C VAL A 11 -41.15 -5.98 -3.78
N THR A 12 -40.91 -5.23 -2.70
CA THR A 12 -39.91 -4.17 -2.67
C THR A 12 -38.68 -4.66 -1.93
N ILE A 13 -37.54 -4.66 -2.61
CA ILE A 13 -36.24 -4.94 -1.99
C ILE A 13 -35.65 -3.59 -1.59
N SER A 14 -35.34 -3.44 -0.31
CA SER A 14 -34.69 -2.25 0.23
C SER A 14 -33.49 -2.65 1.07
N ILE A 15 -32.50 -1.75 1.13
CA ILE A 15 -31.37 -1.90 2.03
C ILE A 15 -31.57 -0.87 3.15
N PRO A 16 -31.95 -1.30 4.37
CA PRO A 16 -32.04 -0.40 5.51
C PRO A 16 -30.72 0.37 5.68
N ASN A 17 -30.80 1.68 5.85
CA ASN A 17 -29.64 2.58 5.96
C ASN A 17 -28.70 2.58 4.72
N GLY A 18 -29.18 2.14 3.55
CA GLY A 18 -28.35 2.02 2.35
C GLY A 18 -27.67 3.33 1.92
N GLU A 19 -28.33 4.47 2.10
CA GLU A 19 -27.74 5.78 1.80
C GLU A 19 -26.59 6.16 2.75
N ALA A 20 -26.71 5.83 4.04
CA ALA A 20 -25.63 6.05 5.00
C ALA A 20 -24.44 5.14 4.71
N LEU A 21 -24.70 3.85 4.47
CA LEU A 21 -23.68 2.85 4.14
C LEU A 21 -22.99 3.14 2.80
N ALA A 22 -23.68 3.74 1.83
CA ALA A 22 -23.10 4.10 0.54
C ALA A 22 -21.92 5.09 0.68
N LYS A 23 -21.90 5.92 1.73
CA LYS A 23 -20.82 6.86 2.01
C LYS A 23 -19.50 6.16 2.36
N GLU A 24 -19.57 4.92 2.83
CA GLU A 24 -18.40 4.09 3.15
C GLU A 24 -17.93 3.25 1.94
N THR A 25 -18.50 3.48 0.75
CA THR A 25 -18.18 2.74 -0.47
C THR A 25 -17.62 3.65 -1.56
N LEU A 26 -17.04 3.06 -2.60
CA LEU A 26 -16.59 3.78 -3.79
C LEU A 26 -17.72 4.16 -4.76
N ASN A 27 -19.00 3.94 -4.41
CA ASN A 27 -20.14 4.17 -5.30
C ASN A 27 -20.26 5.63 -5.76
N ALA A 28 -19.94 6.60 -4.89
CA ALA A 28 -19.93 8.02 -5.26
C ALA A 28 -18.91 8.32 -6.37
N ARG A 29 -17.73 7.66 -6.35
CA ARG A 29 -16.72 7.79 -7.41
C ARG A 29 -17.18 7.19 -8.74
N LEU A 30 -18.23 6.36 -8.72
CA LEU A 30 -18.85 5.74 -9.90
C LEU A 30 -20.15 6.44 -10.32
N GLY A 31 -20.51 7.57 -9.69
CA GLY A 31 -21.72 8.35 -10.01
C GLY A 31 -23.01 7.81 -9.41
N ILE A 32 -22.94 6.84 -8.49
CA ILE A 32 -24.11 6.26 -7.83
C ILE A 32 -24.31 7.01 -6.51
N LEU A 33 -25.38 7.81 -6.46
CA LEU A 33 -25.74 8.68 -5.34
C LEU A 33 -27.02 8.18 -4.65
N GLY A 34 -27.14 8.38 -3.34
CA GLY A 34 -28.35 8.08 -2.58
C GLY A 34 -28.59 6.61 -2.24
N GLY A 35 -27.62 5.70 -2.49
CA GLY A 35 -27.80 4.29 -2.16
C GLY A 35 -26.63 3.38 -2.52
N LEU A 36 -26.75 2.10 -2.16
CA LEU A 36 -25.78 1.05 -2.47
C LEU A 36 -26.10 0.37 -3.80
N SER A 37 -25.05 -0.02 -4.53
CA SER A 37 -25.17 -0.86 -5.72
C SER A 37 -25.55 -2.30 -5.37
N ILE A 38 -26.69 -2.80 -5.86
CA ILE A 38 -27.03 -4.23 -5.82
C ILE A 38 -26.47 -4.88 -7.10
N LEU A 39 -25.34 -5.56 -6.96
CA LEU A 39 -24.60 -6.15 -8.08
C LEU A 39 -24.38 -7.65 -7.81
N GLY A 40 -24.46 -8.45 -8.87
CA GLY A 40 -24.21 -9.88 -8.82
C GLY A 40 -25.13 -10.64 -9.76
N THR A 41 -24.61 -11.07 -10.91
CA THR A 41 -25.39 -11.89 -11.87
C THR A 41 -25.47 -13.35 -11.46
N THR A 42 -24.55 -13.81 -10.61
CA THR A 42 -24.42 -15.21 -10.21
C THR A 42 -24.93 -15.50 -8.79
N GLY A 43 -25.16 -14.46 -7.98
CA GLY A 43 -25.55 -14.60 -6.57
C GLY A 43 -24.46 -15.15 -5.64
N ILE A 44 -23.22 -15.36 -6.14
CA ILE A 44 -22.09 -15.88 -5.36
C ILE A 44 -21.17 -14.72 -4.95
N VAL A 45 -21.03 -14.50 -3.64
CA VAL A 45 -20.01 -13.61 -3.09
C VAL A 45 -18.70 -14.38 -2.98
N VAL A 46 -17.74 -14.06 -3.86
CA VAL A 46 -16.38 -14.59 -3.74
C VAL A 46 -15.63 -13.69 -2.76
N PRO A 47 -15.20 -14.17 -1.57
CA PRO A 47 -14.34 -13.38 -0.70
C PRO A 47 -13.10 -12.96 -1.48
N TYR A 48 -12.58 -11.76 -1.21
CA TYR A 48 -11.43 -11.19 -1.93
C TYR A 48 -10.28 -12.21 -2.01
N SER A 49 -10.16 -12.89 -3.15
CA SER A 49 -9.04 -13.79 -3.40
C SER A 49 -7.81 -12.95 -3.71
N HIS A 50 -6.61 -13.50 -3.52
CA HIS A 50 -5.38 -12.83 -3.95
C HIS A 50 -5.46 -12.42 -5.43
N ALA A 51 -6.11 -13.23 -6.27
CA ALA A 51 -6.36 -12.90 -7.67
C ALA A 51 -7.28 -11.68 -7.85
N ALA A 52 -8.39 -11.62 -7.11
CA ALA A 52 -9.31 -10.47 -7.16
C ALA A 52 -8.62 -9.17 -6.71
N PHE A 53 -7.76 -9.24 -5.68
CA PHE A 53 -6.98 -8.10 -5.21
C PHE A 53 -5.92 -7.65 -6.23
N LYS A 54 -5.20 -8.59 -6.87
CA LYS A 54 -4.29 -8.23 -7.98
C LYS A 54 -5.03 -7.53 -9.13
N VAL A 55 -6.26 -7.96 -9.45
CA VAL A 55 -7.10 -7.31 -10.45
C VAL A 55 -7.54 -5.91 -10.00
N SER A 56 -7.84 -5.68 -8.72
CA SER A 56 -8.18 -4.33 -8.23
C SER A 56 -6.99 -3.38 -8.35
N ILE A 57 -5.77 -3.80 -7.99
CA ILE A 57 -4.54 -3.02 -8.19
C ILE A 57 -4.37 -2.65 -9.67
N LEU A 58 -4.50 -3.63 -10.56
CA LEU A 58 -4.39 -3.40 -12.01
C LEU A 58 -5.40 -2.35 -12.49
N LYS A 59 -6.66 -2.45 -12.03
CA LYS A 59 -7.72 -1.50 -12.37
C LYS A 59 -7.41 -0.10 -11.84
N ALA A 60 -6.96 0.01 -10.59
CA ALA A 60 -6.60 1.29 -9.97
C ALA A 60 -5.49 2.00 -10.77
N ILE A 61 -4.40 1.29 -11.10
CA ILE A 61 -3.29 1.84 -11.91
C ILE A 61 -3.80 2.26 -13.29
N ARG A 62 -4.62 1.43 -13.95
CA ARG A 62 -5.17 1.76 -15.27
C ARG A 62 -6.04 3.02 -15.21
N VAL A 63 -6.94 3.12 -14.23
CA VAL A 63 -7.84 4.27 -14.07
C VAL A 63 -7.04 5.53 -13.76
N ALA A 64 -6.05 5.46 -12.87
CA ALA A 64 -5.16 6.59 -12.56
C ALA A 64 -4.49 7.13 -13.84
N ARG A 65 -3.93 6.23 -14.66
CA ARG A 65 -3.25 6.60 -15.90
C ARG A 65 -4.19 7.15 -16.96
N VAL A 66 -5.39 6.58 -17.13
CA VAL A 66 -6.41 7.11 -18.04
C VAL A 66 -6.87 8.52 -17.63
N ASN A 67 -6.90 8.80 -16.33
CA ASN A 67 -7.22 10.13 -15.79
C ASN A 67 -6.01 11.09 -15.74
N GLY A 68 -4.91 10.75 -16.41
CA GLY A 68 -3.75 11.64 -16.53
C GLY A 68 -2.82 11.70 -15.31
N CYS A 69 -2.99 10.84 -14.30
CA CYS A 69 -2.05 10.79 -13.17
C CYS A 69 -0.70 10.26 -13.66
N THR A 70 0.34 11.09 -13.68
CA THR A 70 1.70 10.76 -14.12
C THR A 70 2.59 10.25 -12.98
N HIS A 71 2.34 10.71 -11.76
CA HIS A 71 2.97 10.22 -10.54
C HIS A 71 1.98 9.31 -9.80
N LEU A 72 2.36 8.06 -9.57
CA LEU A 72 1.57 7.11 -8.76
C LEU A 72 2.23 6.88 -7.39
N VAL A 73 1.43 6.80 -6.34
CA VAL A 73 1.88 6.49 -4.98
C VAL A 73 1.30 5.15 -4.54
N LEU A 74 2.17 4.15 -4.40
CA LEU A 74 1.82 2.81 -3.95
C LEU A 74 1.98 2.71 -2.44
N THR A 75 0.98 2.19 -1.75
CA THR A 75 1.03 2.00 -0.30
C THR A 75 0.51 0.62 0.11
N PRO A 76 1.05 0.00 1.18
CA PRO A 76 0.62 -1.34 1.58
C PRO A 76 -0.73 -1.36 2.33
N GLY A 77 -1.31 -0.22 2.66
CA GLY A 77 -2.55 -0.15 3.43
C GLY A 77 -3.06 1.26 3.64
N GLY A 78 -4.36 1.40 3.92
CA GLY A 78 -5.03 2.70 4.09
C GLY A 78 -4.37 3.67 5.09
N LYS A 79 -3.72 3.18 6.16
CA LYS A 79 -2.97 4.07 7.07
C LYS A 79 -1.75 4.71 6.40
N SER A 80 -0.99 3.94 5.61
CA SER A 80 0.12 4.49 4.83
C SER A 80 -0.38 5.38 3.69
N GLU A 81 -1.53 5.06 3.10
CA GLU A 81 -2.19 5.90 2.11
C GLU A 81 -2.55 7.27 2.67
N ALA A 82 -3.19 7.32 3.85
CA ALA A 82 -3.54 8.58 4.51
C ALA A 82 -2.31 9.46 4.79
N PHE A 83 -1.20 8.86 5.24
CA PHE A 83 0.05 9.60 5.45
C PHE A 83 0.68 10.07 4.14
N ALA A 84 0.61 9.25 3.08
CA ALA A 84 1.05 9.66 1.76
C ALA A 84 0.21 10.82 1.21
N GLN A 85 -1.11 10.82 1.39
CA GLN A 85 -2.00 11.90 0.96
C GLN A 85 -1.70 13.23 1.68
N GLN A 86 -1.19 13.17 2.92
CA GLN A 86 -0.72 14.36 3.64
C GLN A 86 0.65 14.85 3.14
N ALA A 87 1.52 13.92 2.72
CA ALA A 87 2.89 14.22 2.28
C ALA A 87 3.00 14.63 0.80
N PHE A 88 2.00 14.34 -0.02
CA PHE A 88 2.00 14.59 -1.47
C PHE A 88 0.75 15.32 -1.91
N TYR A 89 0.94 16.41 -2.66
CA TYR A 89 -0.16 17.11 -3.32
C TYR A 89 -0.44 16.50 -4.70
N LEU A 90 -1.23 15.42 -4.72
CA LEU A 90 -1.61 14.69 -5.93
C LEU A 90 -3.13 14.43 -5.94
N PRO A 91 -3.74 14.17 -7.12
CA PRO A 91 -5.14 13.72 -7.18
C PRO A 91 -5.34 12.43 -6.38
N GLU A 92 -6.51 12.27 -5.76
CA GLU A 92 -6.85 11.09 -4.95
C GLU A 92 -6.64 9.77 -5.72
N GLY A 93 -6.93 9.75 -7.03
CA GLY A 93 -6.74 8.58 -7.88
C GLY A 93 -5.27 8.18 -8.13
N ALA A 94 -4.30 9.02 -7.75
CA ALA A 94 -2.87 8.70 -7.84
C ALA A 94 -2.40 7.78 -6.69
N PHE A 95 -3.16 7.68 -5.60
CA PHE A 95 -2.86 6.85 -4.45
C PHE A 95 -3.50 5.47 -4.61
N ILE A 96 -2.70 4.42 -4.45
CA ILE A 96 -3.10 3.05 -4.76
C ILE A 96 -2.63 2.14 -3.63
N GLU A 97 -3.60 1.57 -2.92
CA GLU A 97 -3.36 0.48 -1.97
C GLU A 97 -3.00 -0.82 -2.70
N VAL A 98 -1.78 -1.31 -2.47
CA VAL A 98 -1.23 -2.52 -3.10
C VAL A 98 -1.17 -3.71 -2.15
N GLY A 99 -1.54 -3.53 -0.88
CA GLY A 99 -1.49 -4.57 0.13
C GLY A 99 -0.10 -5.18 0.22
N ASP A 100 -0.03 -6.49 0.02
CA ASP A 100 1.22 -7.25 0.02
C ASP A 100 1.90 -7.39 -1.33
N PHE A 101 1.26 -6.94 -2.41
CA PHE A 101 1.63 -7.28 -3.78
C PHE A 101 2.47 -6.18 -4.45
N VAL A 102 3.54 -5.72 -3.79
CA VAL A 102 4.37 -4.62 -4.33
C VAL A 102 5.04 -5.04 -5.63
N ALA A 103 5.59 -6.26 -5.72
CA ALA A 103 6.22 -6.72 -6.96
C ALA A 103 5.22 -6.78 -8.13
N GLN A 104 4.01 -7.29 -7.86
CA GLN A 104 2.93 -7.31 -8.84
C GLN A 104 2.49 -5.90 -9.26
N ALA A 105 2.35 -4.96 -8.31
CA ALA A 105 2.00 -3.57 -8.60
C ALA A 105 3.07 -2.89 -9.47
N MET A 106 4.36 -3.11 -9.16
CA MET A 106 5.47 -2.63 -9.98
C MET A 106 5.41 -3.20 -11.40
N ALA A 107 5.04 -4.48 -11.57
CA ALA A 107 4.84 -5.07 -12.89
C ALA A 107 3.71 -4.41 -13.69
N TYR A 108 2.61 -4.03 -13.02
CA TYR A 108 1.54 -3.26 -13.64
C TYR A 108 1.99 -1.83 -13.97
N CYS A 109 2.73 -1.15 -13.09
CA CYS A 109 3.31 0.15 -13.39
C CYS A 109 4.22 0.10 -14.63
N ARG A 110 5.05 -0.94 -14.79
CA ARG A 110 5.90 -1.09 -16.00
C ARG A 110 5.08 -1.19 -17.29
N ARG A 111 3.90 -1.80 -17.22
CA ARG A 111 2.97 -1.89 -18.34
C ARG A 111 2.37 -0.55 -18.73
N TYR A 112 2.04 0.30 -17.75
CA TYR A 112 1.35 1.59 -17.99
C TYR A 112 2.26 2.83 -17.93
N ARG A 113 3.56 2.64 -17.66
CA ARG A 113 4.64 3.64 -17.75
C ARG A 113 4.22 5.01 -17.19
N PRO A 114 3.97 5.12 -15.86
CA PRO A 114 3.92 6.41 -15.20
C PRO A 114 5.29 7.11 -15.30
N ASP A 115 5.29 8.42 -15.12
CA ASP A 115 6.52 9.22 -15.17
C ASP A 115 7.31 9.08 -13.87
N ARG A 116 6.64 8.72 -12.76
CA ARG A 116 7.24 8.44 -11.45
C ARG A 116 6.36 7.52 -10.62
N VAL A 117 7.00 6.67 -9.81
CA VAL A 117 6.32 5.90 -8.76
C VAL A 117 6.94 6.21 -7.41
N THR A 118 6.13 6.45 -6.39
CA THR A 118 6.57 6.47 -4.99
C THR A 118 6.00 5.25 -4.27
N PHE A 119 6.81 4.59 -3.46
CA PHE A 119 6.33 3.64 -2.45
C PHE A 119 6.40 4.27 -1.07
N GLY A 120 5.24 4.39 -0.42
CA GLY A 120 5.11 4.96 0.93
C GLY A 120 4.64 3.92 1.93
N ALA A 121 5.40 3.66 2.99
CA ALA A 121 5.04 2.63 3.96
C ALA A 121 5.50 2.92 5.40
N LEU A 122 4.83 2.23 6.32
CA LEU A 122 5.22 2.13 7.73
C LEU A 122 6.40 1.16 7.93
N PRO A 123 7.10 1.23 9.07
CA PRO A 123 8.34 0.51 9.35
C PRO A 123 8.37 -0.96 8.92
N GLY A 124 7.43 -1.78 9.36
CA GLY A 124 7.48 -3.22 9.11
C GLY A 124 7.44 -3.61 7.63
N LYS A 125 6.53 -3.00 6.84
CA LYS A 125 6.43 -3.27 5.40
C LYS A 125 7.57 -2.62 4.64
N PHE A 126 8.01 -1.45 5.10
CA PHE A 126 9.14 -0.74 4.52
C PHE A 126 10.45 -1.53 4.68
N SER A 127 10.72 -2.09 5.86
CA SER A 127 11.88 -2.93 6.14
C SER A 127 11.96 -4.16 5.23
N LYS A 128 10.83 -4.78 4.92
CA LYS A 128 10.79 -5.92 3.98
C LYS A 128 11.19 -5.51 2.57
N VAL A 129 10.63 -4.41 2.07
CA VAL A 129 10.99 -3.86 0.77
C VAL A 129 12.47 -3.45 0.75
N ALA A 130 12.98 -2.87 1.84
CA ALA A 130 14.40 -2.55 2.00
C ALA A 130 15.31 -3.78 1.95
N ALA A 131 14.85 -4.91 2.49
CA ALA A 131 15.55 -6.20 2.41
C ALA A 131 15.34 -6.94 1.07
N GLY A 132 14.74 -6.31 0.06
CA GLY A 132 14.48 -6.92 -1.26
C GLY A 132 13.24 -7.81 -1.34
N GLN A 133 12.45 -7.92 -0.26
CA GLN A 133 11.23 -8.71 -0.20
C GLN A 133 10.02 -7.88 -0.65
N LEU A 134 9.71 -7.93 -1.95
CA LEU A 134 8.63 -7.13 -2.55
C LEU A 134 7.23 -7.75 -2.44
N GLU A 135 7.11 -9.04 -2.16
CA GLU A 135 5.83 -9.63 -1.78
C GLU A 135 5.78 -9.64 -0.24
N THR A 136 5.06 -8.70 0.37
CA THR A 136 5.19 -8.42 1.81
C THR A 136 4.30 -9.27 2.71
N HIS A 137 3.81 -10.40 2.17
CA HIS A 137 2.93 -11.35 2.87
C HIS A 137 3.53 -11.79 4.21
N SER A 138 2.68 -11.86 5.24
CA SER A 138 3.10 -12.25 6.60
C SER A 138 3.56 -13.71 6.71
N LYS A 139 3.27 -14.56 5.72
CA LYS A 139 3.67 -15.98 5.70
C LYS A 139 5.02 -16.26 5.02
N GLU A 140 5.56 -15.34 4.24
CA GLU A 140 6.79 -15.55 3.44
C GLU A 140 7.98 -14.69 3.88
N GLY A 141 7.86 -13.96 4.99
CA GLY A 141 9.00 -13.25 5.56
C GLY A 141 8.61 -12.48 6.80
N GLU A 142 9.25 -12.79 7.92
CA GLU A 142 9.23 -11.91 9.08
C GLU A 142 10.08 -10.67 8.78
N VAL A 143 10.03 -9.66 9.64
CA VAL A 143 10.97 -8.55 9.54
C VAL A 143 12.37 -9.12 9.69
N ASP A 144 13.26 -8.83 8.73
CA ASP A 144 14.65 -9.26 8.81
C ASP A 144 15.41 -8.36 9.80
N PHE A 145 15.36 -8.74 11.08
CA PHE A 145 16.02 -8.00 12.16
C PHE A 145 17.54 -8.04 12.03
N ARG A 146 18.10 -9.09 11.41
CA ARG A 146 19.53 -9.14 11.14
C ARG A 146 19.92 -8.06 10.12
N PHE A 147 19.19 -7.96 9.02
CA PHE A 147 19.38 -6.88 8.03
C PHE A 147 19.26 -5.50 8.69
N LEU A 148 18.25 -5.27 9.55
CA LEU A 148 18.13 -4.00 10.27
C LEU A 148 19.32 -3.74 11.19
N ALA A 149 19.87 -4.75 11.86
CA ALA A 149 21.07 -4.58 12.68
C ALA A 149 22.31 -4.27 11.82
N GLU A 150 22.44 -4.85 10.63
CA GLU A 150 23.52 -4.54 9.68
C GLU A 150 23.44 -3.09 9.17
N VAL A 151 22.23 -2.62 8.84
CA VAL A 151 21.98 -1.20 8.51
C VAL A 151 22.30 -0.31 9.72
N GLY A 152 21.91 -0.73 10.92
CA GLY A 152 22.21 -0.05 12.19
C GLY A 152 23.70 0.09 12.46
N ALA A 153 24.46 -0.97 12.25
CA ALA A 153 25.91 -0.98 12.42
C ALA A 153 26.59 -0.03 11.42
N THR A 154 26.14 -0.08 10.16
CA THR A 154 26.60 0.85 9.11
C THR A 154 26.26 2.30 9.47
N ALA A 155 25.12 2.53 10.12
CA ALA A 155 24.70 3.84 10.58
C ALA A 155 25.46 4.34 11.83
N GLY A 156 26.32 3.52 12.43
CA GLY A 156 27.04 3.85 13.66
C GLY A 156 26.20 3.77 14.94
N LEU A 157 25.11 3.00 14.94
CA LEU A 157 24.32 2.77 16.15
C LEU A 157 25.15 1.96 17.18
N PRO A 158 24.98 2.24 18.49
CA PRO A 158 25.79 1.60 19.51
C PRO A 158 25.47 0.09 19.63
N PRO A 159 26.43 -0.76 20.06
CA PRO A 159 26.23 -2.20 20.16
C PRO A 159 24.98 -2.61 20.94
N THR A 160 24.66 -1.89 22.02
CA THR A 160 23.45 -2.12 22.83
C THR A 160 22.17 -1.97 22.03
N VAL A 161 22.13 -1.08 21.03
CA VAL A 161 20.98 -0.92 20.13
C VAL A 161 20.95 -2.03 19.11
N LEU A 162 22.10 -2.44 18.57
CA LEU A 162 22.19 -3.55 17.62
C LEU A 162 21.68 -4.87 18.23
N ASP A 163 22.05 -5.15 19.48
CA ASP A 163 21.57 -6.31 20.24
C ASP A 163 20.06 -6.26 20.46
N ASN A 164 19.52 -5.08 20.78
CA ASN A 164 18.08 -4.87 20.90
C ASN A 164 17.35 -5.09 19.56
N ILE A 165 17.96 -4.69 18.44
CA ILE A 165 17.37 -4.92 17.11
C ILE A 165 17.26 -6.41 16.83
N GLN A 166 18.34 -7.18 17.07
CA GLN A 166 18.38 -8.61 16.77
C GLN A 166 17.44 -9.46 17.63
N THR A 167 17.11 -8.98 18.83
CA THR A 167 16.23 -9.68 19.79
C THR A 167 14.79 -9.20 19.76
N ALA A 168 14.47 -8.21 18.92
CA ALA A 168 13.12 -7.66 18.80
C ALA A 168 12.14 -8.68 18.18
N ILE A 169 10.86 -8.52 18.54
CA ILE A 169 9.77 -9.31 17.96
C ILE A 169 9.03 -8.47 16.92
N LEU A 170 8.93 -7.15 17.16
CA LEU A 170 8.17 -6.24 16.32
C LEU A 170 9.06 -5.14 15.75
N ALA A 171 8.90 -4.83 14.46
CA ALA A 171 9.54 -3.67 13.84
C ALA A 171 9.24 -2.35 14.56
N ARG A 172 8.08 -2.24 15.24
CA ARG A 172 7.76 -1.03 16.02
C ARG A 172 8.76 -0.79 17.14
N GLU A 173 9.19 -1.85 17.83
CA GLU A 173 10.13 -1.78 18.96
C GLU A 173 11.49 -1.28 18.47
N VAL A 174 11.97 -1.86 17.36
CA VAL A 174 13.21 -1.45 16.70
C VAL A 174 13.19 0.05 16.36
N PHE A 175 12.15 0.51 15.66
CA PHE A 175 12.13 1.88 15.18
C PHE A 175 11.93 2.89 16.31
N ALA A 176 11.19 2.52 17.37
CA ALA A 176 11.08 3.34 18.57
C ALA A 176 12.44 3.48 19.27
N ARG A 177 13.17 2.37 19.46
CA ARG A 177 14.49 2.39 20.08
C ARG A 177 15.51 3.15 19.26
N VAL A 178 15.55 2.94 17.94
CA VAL A 178 16.49 3.64 17.06
C VAL A 178 16.24 5.15 17.07
N LYS A 179 14.99 5.62 17.13
CA LYS A 179 14.66 7.06 17.19
C LYS A 179 15.30 7.81 18.36
N GLU A 180 15.68 7.12 19.43
CA GLU A 180 16.30 7.71 20.62
C GLU A 180 17.82 7.91 20.45
N GLU A 181 18.41 7.39 19.37
CA GLU A 181 19.86 7.37 19.18
C GLU A 181 20.34 8.51 18.27
N PRO A 182 21.52 9.10 18.51
CA PRO A 182 22.08 10.13 17.64
C PRO A 182 22.24 9.71 16.16
N GLY A 183 22.45 8.41 15.90
CA GLY A 183 22.59 7.85 14.54
C GLY A 183 21.27 7.56 13.80
N HIS A 184 20.12 7.86 14.41
CA HIS A 184 18.81 7.50 13.88
C HIS A 184 18.52 8.02 12.47
N ALA A 185 18.86 9.28 12.19
CA ALA A 185 18.63 9.89 10.88
C ALA A 185 19.45 9.19 9.79
N HIS A 186 20.69 8.80 10.09
CA HIS A 186 21.53 8.08 9.17
C HIS A 186 21.00 6.66 8.91
N PHE A 187 20.54 5.96 9.96
CA PHE A 187 19.87 4.67 9.84
C PHE A 187 18.65 4.73 8.92
N PHE A 188 17.72 5.68 9.14
CA PHE A 188 16.53 5.80 8.31
C PHE A 188 16.87 6.14 6.85
N ARG A 189 17.90 6.97 6.62
CA ARG A 189 18.39 7.26 5.27
C ARG A 189 18.90 6.02 4.56
N LEU A 190 19.76 5.22 5.22
CA LEU A 190 20.29 3.98 4.65
C LEU A 190 19.16 2.97 4.34
N LEU A 191 18.17 2.88 5.24
CA LEU A 191 17.02 2.02 5.02
C LEU A 191 16.17 2.49 3.83
N ALA A 192 15.98 3.80 3.67
CA ALA A 192 15.26 4.36 2.52
C ALA A 192 15.99 4.12 1.20
N LEU A 193 17.32 4.28 1.18
CA LEU A 193 18.16 3.95 0.03
C LEU A 193 18.04 2.48 -0.36
N ALA A 194 18.09 1.56 0.60
CA ALA A 194 17.94 0.12 0.33
C ALA A 194 16.54 -0.23 -0.25
N ALA A 195 15.48 0.40 0.27
CA ALA A 195 14.13 0.24 -0.28
C ALA A 195 14.02 0.80 -1.70
N GLN A 196 14.57 1.99 -1.94
CA GLN A 196 14.60 2.63 -3.25
C GLN A 196 15.33 1.74 -4.27
N GLN A 197 16.49 1.18 -3.92
CA GLN A 197 17.25 0.26 -4.77
C GLN A 197 16.44 -0.99 -5.13
N SER A 198 15.80 -1.63 -4.15
CA SER A 198 14.95 -2.80 -4.38
C SER A 198 13.77 -2.50 -5.32
N LEU A 199 13.15 -1.34 -5.14
CA LEU A 199 12.09 -0.86 -6.02
C LEU A 199 12.61 -0.50 -7.42
N ALA A 200 13.81 0.05 -7.53
CA ALA A 200 14.42 0.45 -8.80
C ALA A 200 14.75 -0.78 -9.65
N GLN A 201 15.25 -1.85 -9.02
CA GLN A 201 15.43 -3.15 -9.65
C GLN A 201 14.10 -3.69 -10.18
N ALA A 202 13.02 -3.58 -9.40
CA ALA A 202 11.68 -3.96 -9.87
C ALA A 202 11.14 -3.04 -10.97
N ALA A 203 11.50 -1.75 -11.00
CA ALA A 203 11.11 -0.83 -12.06
C ALA A 203 11.85 -1.12 -13.38
N GLN A 204 13.02 -1.75 -13.34
CA GLN A 204 13.82 -2.11 -14.51
C GLN A 204 14.14 -0.90 -15.41
N GLY A 205 14.36 0.27 -14.81
CA GLY A 205 14.66 1.51 -15.52
C GLY A 205 13.49 2.08 -16.35
N VAL A 206 12.28 1.53 -16.24
CA VAL A 206 11.12 2.01 -17.02
C VAL A 206 10.62 3.36 -16.50
N PHE A 207 10.75 3.61 -15.20
CA PHE A 207 10.38 4.85 -14.53
C PHE A 207 11.23 5.05 -13.26
N PRO A 208 11.46 6.30 -12.83
CA PRO A 208 12.10 6.59 -11.54
C PRO A 208 11.21 6.19 -10.36
N VAL A 209 11.86 5.79 -9.27
CA VAL A 209 11.19 5.37 -8.04
C VAL A 209 11.69 6.14 -6.84
N GLU A 210 10.76 6.50 -5.96
CA GLU A 210 11.03 7.05 -4.64
C GLU A 210 10.53 6.09 -3.55
N ALA A 211 11.29 5.95 -2.47
CA ALA A 211 10.84 5.27 -1.26
C ALA A 211 10.65 6.31 -0.14
N VAL A 212 9.50 6.27 0.55
CA VAL A 212 9.18 7.14 1.68
C VAL A 212 8.82 6.31 2.91
N LEU A 213 9.60 6.47 3.97
CA LEU A 213 9.36 5.85 5.27
C LEU A 213 8.59 6.81 6.16
N PHE A 214 7.42 6.39 6.60
CA PHE A 214 6.62 7.10 7.61
C PHE A 214 6.81 6.48 8.99
N ASP A 215 6.62 7.28 10.04
CA ASP A 215 6.35 6.74 11.37
C ASP A 215 4.86 6.48 11.63
N PHE A 216 4.54 6.06 12.85
CA PHE A 216 3.18 5.69 13.22
C PHE A 216 2.21 6.88 13.40
N ASP A 217 2.74 8.11 13.40
CA ASP A 217 2.00 9.37 13.56
C ASP A 217 1.90 10.15 12.24
N GLY A 218 2.60 9.69 11.20
CA GLY A 218 2.55 10.23 9.84
C GLY A 218 3.73 11.12 9.47
N ALA A 219 4.70 11.31 10.36
CA ALA A 219 5.91 12.04 10.05
C ALA A 219 6.79 11.24 9.09
N VAL A 220 7.41 11.94 8.14
CA VAL A 220 8.40 11.35 7.22
C VAL A 220 9.73 11.19 7.96
N LEU A 221 10.17 9.96 8.14
CA LEU A 221 11.46 9.65 8.78
C LEU A 221 12.63 9.72 7.80
N ALA A 222 12.41 9.26 6.57
CA ALA A 222 13.38 9.33 5.50
C ALA A 222 12.71 9.17 4.13
N ARG A 223 13.42 9.65 3.11
CA ARG A 223 13.06 9.49 1.70
C ARG A 223 14.32 9.18 0.91
N ALA A 224 14.17 8.45 -0.18
CA ALA A 224 15.22 8.27 -1.17
C ALA A 224 14.61 8.25 -2.57
N ASP A 225 15.15 9.02 -3.51
CA ASP A 225 14.62 9.13 -4.89
C ASP A 225 15.56 8.60 -5.99
N GLY A 226 16.75 8.13 -5.59
CA GLY A 226 17.77 7.58 -6.48
C GLY A 226 18.82 8.60 -6.95
N ASN A 227 18.72 9.87 -6.53
CA ASN A 227 19.75 10.90 -6.75
C ASN A 227 20.55 11.26 -5.47
N ASP A 228 20.33 10.53 -4.37
CA ASP A 228 20.87 10.77 -3.02
C ASP A 228 22.22 10.09 -2.69
#